data_AF-X6NHA4-F1
#
_entry.id   AF-X6NHA4-F1
#
_cell.length_a   1.000
_cell.length_b   1.000
_cell.length_c   1.000
_cell.angle_alpha   90.00
_cell.angle_beta   90.00
_cell.angle_gamma   90.00
#
_symmetry.space_group_name_H-M   'P 1'
#
loop_
_entity.id
_entity.type
_entity.pdbx_description
1 polymer ?
#
loop_
_entity_poly.entity_id
_entity_poly.type
_entity_poly.pdbx_seq_one_letter_code
_entity_poly.pdbx_strand_id
1 'polypeptide(L)'
;MTAEVSQNNFTIPYDTDLVFDDVEELELYEQMKKQNDMRSLTAVGLIKTVISEYKLEKLAFSFNGGKDCLVLLHCIRVALALLRNEKTSSTESKGPSDEKTTLDAIKYYQTTNLPIIWFQREDEFPQLKQFLFECVKK
;
A
#
# COMPACT_ATOMS: atom_id res chain seq x y z
N MET A 1 4.78 -3.60 39.78
CA MET A 1 4.03 -2.58 39.02
C MET A 1 4.19 -2.93 37.55
N THR A 2 3.30 -3.77 37.03
CA THR A 2 3.32 -4.30 35.67
C THR A 2 2.57 -3.34 34.76
N ALA A 3 3.26 -2.73 33.80
CA ALA A 3 2.63 -1.87 32.80
C ALA A 3 1.85 -2.75 31.80
N GLU A 4 0.53 -2.57 31.75
CA GLU A 4 -0.31 -3.16 30.71
C GLU A 4 -0.07 -2.40 29.39
N VAL A 5 0.57 -3.07 28.44
CA VAL A 5 0.68 -2.57 27.06
C VAL A 5 -0.69 -2.78 26.40
N SER A 6 -1.47 -1.72 26.32
CA SER A 6 -2.71 -1.67 25.54
C SER A 6 -2.36 -1.83 24.05
N GLN A 7 -2.38 -3.07 23.56
CA GLN A 7 -2.36 -3.36 22.13
C GLN A 7 -3.74 -3.07 21.56
N ASN A 8 -4.00 -1.81 21.22
CA ASN A 8 -5.18 -1.45 20.44
C ASN A 8 -4.99 -1.91 19.00
N ASN A 9 -5.42 -3.15 18.73
CA ASN A 9 -5.56 -3.66 17.37
C ASN A 9 -6.74 -2.96 16.69
N PHE A 10 -6.48 -1.81 16.07
CA PHE A 10 -7.46 -1.16 15.22
C PHE A 10 -7.61 -1.97 13.93
N THR A 11 -8.78 -2.57 13.75
CA THR A 11 -9.21 -3.04 12.42
C THR A 11 -10.17 -2.00 11.88
N ILE A 12 -9.73 -1.24 10.89
CA ILE A 12 -10.54 -0.19 10.26
C ILE A 12 -11.33 -0.83 9.13
N PRO A 13 -12.67 -0.69 9.12
CA PRO A 13 -13.49 -1.18 8.01
C PRO A 13 -13.16 -0.36 6.77
N TYR A 14 -12.76 -1.05 5.71
CA TYR A 14 -12.56 -0.43 4.41
C TYR A 14 -13.92 -0.12 3.79
N ASP A 15 -14.09 1.13 3.37
CA ASP A 15 -15.19 1.54 2.51
C ASP A 15 -14.96 0.87 1.15
N THR A 16 -15.77 -0.15 0.83
CA THR A 16 -15.62 -0.95 -0.39
C THR A 16 -15.96 -0.18 -1.67
N ASP A 17 -16.41 1.06 -1.53
CA ASP A 17 -16.91 1.90 -2.62
C ASP A 17 -15.88 2.94 -3.11
N LEU A 18 -14.69 2.99 -2.49
CA LEU A 18 -13.57 3.76 -3.02
C LEU A 18 -12.90 2.98 -4.16
N VAL A 19 -13.36 3.24 -5.39
CA VAL A 19 -12.58 2.94 -6.59
C VAL A 19 -11.31 3.78 -6.51
N PHE A 20 -10.22 3.17 -6.03
CA PHE A 20 -8.89 3.77 -6.16
C PHE A 20 -8.54 3.78 -7.65
N ASP A 21 -8.72 4.92 -8.30
CA ASP A 21 -8.15 5.15 -9.62
C ASP A 21 -6.65 5.38 -9.42
N ASP A 22 -5.83 4.42 -9.84
CA ASP A 22 -4.37 4.39 -9.64
C ASP A 22 -3.63 5.52 -10.41
N VAL A 23 -4.36 6.48 -10.98
CA VAL A 23 -3.85 7.57 -11.81
C VAL A 23 -2.76 8.36 -11.10
N GLU A 24 -2.97 8.75 -9.84
CA GLU A 24 -1.98 9.54 -9.09
C GLU A 24 -0.67 8.76 -8.90
N GLU A 25 -0.76 7.47 -8.56
CA GLU A 25 0.38 6.59 -8.37
C GLU A 25 1.16 6.34 -9.66
N LEU A 26 0.45 6.10 -10.77
CA LEU A 26 1.10 5.89 -12.06
C LEU A 26 1.77 7.17 -12.56
N GLU A 27 1.13 8.34 -12.38
CA GLU A 27 1.73 9.63 -12.69
C GLU A 27 3.00 9.87 -11.87
N LEU A 28 2.96 9.56 -10.57
CA LEU A 28 4.13 9.64 -9.70
C LEU A 28 5.27 8.74 -10.19
N TYR A 29 4.97 7.51 -10.64
CA TYR A 29 5.97 6.62 -11.23
C TYR A 29 6.57 7.17 -12.53
N GLU A 30 5.75 7.76 -13.40
CA GLU A 30 6.22 8.45 -14.61
C GLU A 30 7.12 9.63 -14.28
N GLN A 31 6.79 10.40 -13.23
CA GLN A 31 7.64 11.49 -12.75
C GLN A 31 8.99 10.98 -12.23
N MET A 32 9.01 9.89 -11.44
CA MET A 32 10.26 9.26 -10.98
C MET A 32 11.16 8.86 -12.17
N LYS A 33 10.59 8.29 -13.23
CA LYS A 33 11.31 7.95 -14.47
C LYS A 33 11.85 9.19 -15.18
N LYS A 34 11.02 10.22 -15.37
CA LYS A 34 11.42 11.49 -16.04
C LYS A 34 12.56 12.18 -15.30
N GLN A 35 12.57 12.10 -13.97
CA GLN A 35 13.59 12.72 -13.12
C GLN A 35 14.84 11.85 -12.94
N ASN A 36 14.86 10.63 -13.50
CA ASN A 36 15.92 9.64 -13.28
C ASN A 36 16.18 9.38 -11.78
N ASP A 37 15.10 9.33 -10.98
CA ASP A 37 15.19 9.02 -9.55
C ASP A 37 15.40 7.51 -9.33
N MET A 38 16.65 7.09 -9.55
CA MET A 38 17.03 5.68 -9.44
C MET A 38 16.80 5.10 -8.05
N ARG A 39 16.79 5.91 -6.99
CA ARG A 39 16.56 5.43 -5.62
C ARG A 39 15.11 5.03 -5.45
N SER A 40 14.18 5.91 -5.81
CA SER A 40 12.74 5.62 -5.73
C SER A 40 12.34 4.49 -6.67
N LEU A 41 12.86 4.48 -7.90
CA LEU A 41 12.60 3.40 -8.87
C LEU A 41 13.08 2.03 -8.34
N THR A 42 14.27 1.99 -7.74
CA THR A 42 14.80 0.75 -7.13
C THR A 42 13.93 0.30 -5.95
N ALA A 43 13.52 1.23 -5.09
CA ALA A 43 12.66 0.93 -3.96
C ALA A 43 11.30 0.36 -4.41
N VAL A 44 10.65 1.00 -5.39
CA VAL A 44 9.39 0.53 -5.98
C VAL A 44 9.54 -0.87 -6.56
N GLY A 45 10.61 -1.13 -7.34
CA GLY A 45 10.87 -2.45 -7.92
C GLY A 45 11.05 -3.55 -6.86
N LEU A 46 11.80 -3.25 -5.79
CA LEU A 46 11.98 -4.18 -4.67
C LEU A 46 10.65 -4.45 -3.96
N ILE A 47 9.89 -3.41 -3.61
CA ILE A 47 8.60 -3.54 -2.92
C ILE A 47 7.62 -4.36 -3.76
N LYS A 48 7.55 -4.07 -5.06
CA LYS A 48 6.72 -4.82 -6.01
C LYS A 48 7.07 -6.32 -6.01
N THR A 49 8.37 -6.63 -5.98
CA THR A 49 8.85 -8.02 -5.91
C THR A 49 8.41 -8.69 -4.60
N VAL A 50 8.61 -8.01 -3.46
CA VAL A 50 8.21 -8.50 -2.13
C VAL A 50 6.70 -8.76 -2.06
N ILE A 51 5.87 -7.83 -2.54
CA ILE A 51 4.41 -8.00 -2.57
C ILE A 51 4.02 -9.21 -3.43
N SER A 52 4.65 -9.37 -4.59
CA SER A 52 4.37 -10.49 -5.49
C SER A 52 4.74 -11.86 -4.90
N GLU A 53 5.82 -11.91 -4.11
CA GLU A 53 6.33 -13.15 -3.51
C GLU A 53 5.57 -13.54 -2.24
N TYR A 54 5.42 -12.61 -1.30
CA TYR A 54 4.87 -12.89 0.02
C TYR A 54 3.35 -12.71 0.09
N LYS A 55 2.77 -11.96 -0.86
CA LYS A 55 1.38 -11.48 -0.85
C LYS A 55 1.11 -10.47 0.25
N LEU A 56 0.21 -9.52 0.00
CA LEU A 56 -0.04 -8.38 0.87
C LEU A 56 -0.53 -8.79 2.26
N GLU A 57 -1.34 -9.86 2.33
CA GLU A 57 -1.89 -10.44 3.58
C GLU A 57 -0.85 -10.95 4.58
N LYS A 58 0.40 -11.20 4.12
CA LYS A 58 1.51 -11.66 4.97
C LYS A 58 2.49 -10.56 5.31
N LEU A 59 2.23 -9.33 4.86
CA LEU A 59 3.07 -8.17 5.10
C LEU A 59 2.42 -7.30 6.17
N ALA A 60 3.25 -6.51 6.85
CA ALA A 60 2.78 -5.43 7.71
C ALA A 60 3.69 -4.23 7.50
N PHE A 61 3.11 -3.03 7.58
CA PHE A 61 3.81 -1.78 7.37
C PHE A 61 3.96 -1.03 8.68
N SER A 62 5.20 -0.88 9.16
CA SER A 62 5.50 -0.07 10.33
C SER A 62 5.45 1.41 9.95
N PHE A 63 4.39 2.10 10.34
CA PHE A 63 4.14 3.50 9.98
C PHE A 63 4.06 4.37 11.22
N ASN A 64 4.97 5.34 11.34
CA ASN A 64 5.01 6.27 12.46
C ASN A 64 4.64 7.71 12.06
N GLY A 65 4.18 7.92 10.83
CA GLY A 65 3.79 9.25 10.33
C GLY A 65 4.96 10.18 10.01
N GLY A 66 6.20 9.72 10.16
CA GLY A 66 7.38 10.46 9.75
C GLY A 66 7.56 10.53 8.23
N LYS A 67 8.42 11.45 7.77
CA LYS A 67 8.69 11.62 6.33
C LYS A 67 9.18 10.35 5.65
N ASP A 68 10.00 9.56 6.32
CA ASP A 68 10.68 8.41 5.70
C ASP A 68 9.69 7.27 5.45
N CYS A 69 8.82 6.98 6.42
CA CYS A 69 7.73 6.03 6.21
C CYS A 69 6.65 6.59 5.27
N LEU A 70 6.45 7.91 5.20
CA LEU A 70 5.53 8.49 4.22
C LEU A 70 6.02 8.29 2.78
N VAL A 71 7.32 8.52 2.51
CA VAL A 71 7.93 8.21 1.21
C VAL A 71 7.79 6.72 0.87
N LEU A 72 8.03 5.84 1.86
CA LEU A 72 7.86 4.40 1.68
C LEU A 72 6.39 4.02 1.40
N LEU A 73 5.43 4.66 2.06
CA LEU A 73 4.00 4.47 1.79
C LEU A 73 3.65 4.80 0.34
N HIS A 74 4.15 5.92 -0.19
CA HIS A 74 3.96 6.26 -1.61
C HIS A 74 4.60 5.21 -2.53
N CYS A 75 5.81 4.71 -2.21
CA CYS A 75 6.43 3.65 -3.01
C CYS A 75 5.62 2.35 -2.99
N ILE A 76 5.01 2.00 -1.85
CA ILE A 76 4.11 0.84 -1.72
C ILE A 76 2.85 1.04 -2.59
N ARG A 77 2.21 2.21 -2.51
CA ARG A 77 1.03 2.54 -3.33
C ARG A 77 1.36 2.44 -4.82
N VAL A 78 2.48 2.99 -5.26
CA VAL A 78 2.97 2.88 -6.65
C VAL A 78 3.19 1.43 -7.06
N ALA A 79 3.84 0.63 -6.21
CA ALA A 79 4.07 -0.79 -6.51
C ALA A 79 2.76 -1.57 -6.67
N LEU A 80 1.75 -1.30 -5.84
CA LEU A 80 0.42 -1.90 -5.93
C LEU A 80 -0.30 -1.48 -7.22
N ALA A 81 -0.28 -0.19 -7.56
CA ALA A 81 -0.83 0.33 -8.81
C ALA A 81 -0.23 -0.36 -10.04
N LEU A 82 1.10 -0.53 -10.07
CA LEU A 82 1.78 -1.24 -11.17
C LEU A 82 1.33 -2.71 -11.26
N LEU A 83 1.20 -3.41 -10.13
CA LEU A 83 0.74 -4.80 -10.11
C LEU A 83 -0.69 -4.96 -10.61
N ARG A 84 -1.58 -4.02 -10.27
CA ARG A 84 -2.96 -3.97 -10.77
C ARG A 84 -2.98 -3.78 -12.29
N ASN A 85 -2.22 -2.80 -12.78
CA ASN A 85 -2.16 -2.47 -14.22
C ASN A 85 -1.53 -3.57 -15.09
N GLU A 86 -0.54 -4.30 -14.58
CA GLU A 86 0.03 -5.43 -15.31
C GLU A 86 -0.97 -6.58 -15.49
N LYS A 87 -1.87 -6.76 -14.51
CA LYS A 87 -2.92 -7.79 -14.56
C LYS A 87 -4.05 -7.39 -15.52
N THR A 88 -4.47 -6.13 -15.54
CA THR A 88 -5.46 -5.61 -16.51
C THR A 88 -4.92 -5.56 -17.94
N SER A 89 -3.63 -5.30 -18.13
CA SER A 89 -3.02 -5.32 -19.48
C SER A 89 -2.88 -6.74 -20.03
N SER A 90 -2.71 -7.73 -19.15
CA SER A 90 -2.62 -9.15 -19.56
C SER A 90 -3.96 -9.78 -19.98
N THR A 91 -5.09 -9.10 -19.76
CA THR A 91 -6.45 -9.56 -20.15
C THR A 91 -6.83 -9.25 -21.60
N GLU A 92 -6.28 -8.22 -22.22
CA GLU A 92 -6.66 -7.84 -23.60
C GLU A 92 -6.10 -8.81 -24.68
N SER A 93 -5.21 -9.73 -24.29
CA SER A 93 -4.45 -10.58 -25.22
C SER A 93 -4.73 -12.09 -25.11
N LYS A 94 -5.59 -12.55 -24.19
CA LYS A 94 -5.88 -13.99 -23.99
C LYS A 94 -7.38 -14.28 -24.07
N GLY A 95 -7.74 -15.33 -24.81
CA GLY A 95 -9.11 -15.78 -25.04
C GLY A 95 -9.88 -16.22 -23.77
N PRO A 96 -11.17 -16.58 -23.91
CA PRO A 96 -12.21 -16.52 -22.85
C PRO A 96 -12.11 -17.56 -21.70
N SER A 97 -10.98 -18.22 -21.50
CA SER A 97 -10.84 -19.33 -20.53
C SER A 97 -10.23 -18.97 -19.17
N ASP A 98 -9.69 -17.75 -18.96
CA ASP A 98 -8.96 -17.36 -17.72
C ASP A 98 -9.51 -16.10 -17.02
N GLU A 99 -10.71 -15.63 -17.37
CA GLU A 99 -11.31 -14.42 -16.80
C GLU A 99 -11.51 -14.48 -15.27
N LYS A 100 -11.90 -15.65 -14.74
CA LYS A 100 -12.17 -15.83 -13.31
C LYS A 100 -10.92 -15.62 -12.44
N THR A 101 -9.80 -16.24 -12.83
CA THR A 101 -8.51 -16.11 -12.14
C THR A 101 -7.98 -14.68 -12.16
N THR A 102 -8.28 -13.93 -13.23
CA THR A 102 -7.82 -12.55 -13.39
C THR A 102 -8.67 -11.58 -12.56
N LEU A 103 -10.00 -11.74 -12.59
CA LEU A 103 -10.91 -11.01 -11.71
C LEU A 103 -10.56 -11.24 -10.24
N ASP A 104 -10.23 -12.48 -9.86
CA ASP A 104 -9.81 -12.81 -8.49
C ASP A 104 -8.50 -12.09 -8.09
N ALA A 105 -7.54 -11.96 -9.02
CA ALA A 105 -6.27 -11.27 -8.77
C ALA A 105 -6.42 -9.73 -8.72
N ILE A 106 -7.26 -9.14 -9.58
CA ILE A 106 -7.57 -7.70 -9.53
C ILE A 106 -8.30 -7.38 -8.22
N LYS A 107 -9.32 -8.18 -7.90
CA LYS A 107 -10.06 -8.08 -6.65
C LYS A 107 -9.15 -8.27 -5.44
N TYR A 108 -8.16 -9.16 -5.51
CA TYR A 108 -7.16 -9.33 -4.44
C TYR A 108 -6.46 -8.01 -4.13
N TYR A 109 -5.88 -7.34 -5.12
CA TYR A 109 -5.17 -6.09 -4.87
C TYR A 109 -6.09 -4.89 -4.59
N GLN A 110 -7.39 -4.96 -4.93
CA GLN A 110 -8.38 -3.93 -4.59
C GLN A 110 -8.94 -4.07 -3.17
N THR A 111 -9.06 -5.30 -2.67
CA THR A 111 -9.77 -5.58 -1.41
C THR A 111 -8.85 -5.99 -0.26
N THR A 112 -7.58 -6.28 -0.54
CA THR A 112 -6.63 -6.65 0.52
C THR A 112 -6.05 -5.41 1.16
N ASN A 113 -6.24 -5.28 2.47
CA ASN A 113 -5.63 -4.21 3.27
C ASN A 113 -4.21 -4.59 3.65
N LEU A 114 -3.30 -3.62 3.59
CA LEU A 114 -1.97 -3.74 4.17
C LEU A 114 -2.08 -3.42 5.67
N PRO A 115 -1.84 -4.38 6.58
CA PRO A 115 -1.82 -4.11 8.02
C PRO A 115 -0.80 -3.02 8.36
N ILE A 116 -1.20 -2.04 9.17
CA ILE A 116 -0.31 -0.99 9.68
C ILE A 116 0.01 -1.29 11.15
N ILE A 117 1.30 -1.22 11.49
CA ILE A 117 1.79 -1.30 12.86
C ILE A 117 2.32 0.08 13.27
N TRP A 118 1.81 0.61 14.38
CA TRP A 118 2.31 1.84 14.99
C TRP A 118 2.59 1.61 16.47
N PHE A 119 3.81 1.96 16.89
CA PHE A 119 4.24 1.90 18.29
C PHE A 119 3.99 3.24 18.96
N GLN A 120 2.80 3.40 19.53
CA GLN A 120 2.41 4.62 20.22
C GLN A 120 3.27 4.87 21.48
N ARG A 121 3.65 6.12 21.72
CA ARG A 121 4.31 6.57 22.95
C ARG A 121 3.49 7.64 23.67
N GLU A 122 3.70 7.73 24.99
CA GLU A 122 3.03 8.73 25.82
C GLU A 122 3.44 10.16 25.44
N ASP A 123 4.71 10.35 25.09
CA ASP A 123 5.35 11.64 24.79
C ASP A 123 5.31 12.04 23.30
N GLU A 124 4.57 11.31 22.46
CA GLU A 124 4.38 11.66 21.06
C GLU A 124 3.56 12.94 20.89
N PHE A 125 3.97 13.76 19.92
CA PHE A 125 3.28 14.99 19.55
C PHE A 125 1.81 14.71 19.19
N PRO A 126 0.83 15.41 19.80
CA PRO A 126 -0.58 15.25 19.46
C PRO A 126 -0.87 15.42 17.97
N GLN A 127 -0.16 16.33 17.30
CA GLN A 127 -0.27 16.57 15.86
C GLN A 127 0.14 15.34 15.04
N LEU A 128 1.14 14.58 15.49
CA LEU A 128 1.57 13.35 14.83
C LEU A 128 0.51 12.26 14.99
N LYS A 129 -0.11 12.14 16.17
CA LYS A 129 -1.22 11.21 16.42
C LYS A 129 -2.40 11.52 15.51
N GLN A 130 -2.78 12.80 15.41
CA GLN A 130 -3.83 13.25 14.51
C GLN A 130 -3.52 12.90 13.05
N PHE A 131 -2.31 13.22 12.58
CA PHE A 131 -1.87 12.91 11.22
C PHE A 131 -1.95 11.40 10.93
N LEU A 132 -1.46 10.56 11.86
CA LEU A 132 -1.56 9.11 11.75
C LEU A 132 -3.01 8.65 11.62
N PHE A 133 -3.93 9.17 12.44
CA PHE A 133 -5.35 8.84 12.32
C PHE A 133 -5.96 9.27 10.99
N GLU A 134 -5.53 10.41 10.42
CA GLU A 134 -5.99 10.86 9.11
C GLU A 134 -5.45 9.97 7.97
N CYS A 135 -4.21 9.49 8.07
CA CYS A 135 -3.61 8.61 7.08
C CYS A 135 -4.27 7.24 6.98
N VAL A 136 -4.85 6.70 8.06
CA VAL A 136 -5.51 5.37 8.03
C VAL A 136 -7.01 5.44 7.73
N LYS A 137 -7.61 6.66 7.70
CA LYS A 137 -9.04 6.85 7.38
C LYS A 137 -9.34 6.97 5.89
N LYS A 138 -8.32 7.12 5.05
CA LYS A 138 -8.44 7.16 3.58
C LYS A 138 -8.11 5.81 3.00
#